data_AF-A0A6A6UTX3-F1
#
_entry.id   AF-A0A6A6UTX3-F1
#
_cell.length_a   1.000
_cell.length_b   1.000
_cell.length_c   1.000
_cell.angle_alpha   90.00
_cell.angle_beta   90.00
_cell.angle_gamma   90.00
#
_symmetry.space_group_name_H-M   'P 1'
#
loop_
_entity.id
_entity.type
_entity.pdbx_description
1 polymer ?
#
loop_
_entity_poly.entity_id
_entity_poly.type
_entity_poly.pdbx_seq_one_letter_code
_entity_poly.pdbx_strand_id
1 'polypeptide(L)'
;MMSPKTSFTTETLLELVETQRQWFIDVNIPLSKEHLDNIKRCSDIVGMDPNAIKRNTIKKRACQILSQIWAASPEVFVLCALSTTPTSLGTLKSSDCVPKLVTWWKTALHPNGLAAALSRHRELLPDQSLGNLSVISESH
;
A
#
# COMPACT_ATOMS: atom_id res chain seq x y z
N MET A 1 -35.12 -0.51 1.12
CA MET A 1 -34.14 0.59 1.02
C MET A 1 -32.92 0.04 0.31
N MET A 2 -32.63 0.52 -0.91
CA MET A 2 -31.44 0.13 -1.67
C MET A 2 -30.25 0.90 -1.12
N SER A 3 -29.40 0.25 -0.32
CA SER A 3 -28.13 0.84 0.10
C SER A 3 -27.29 1.11 -1.14
N PRO A 4 -26.77 2.33 -1.35
CA PRO A 4 -25.89 2.59 -2.47
C PRO A 4 -24.69 1.66 -2.35
N LYS A 5 -24.34 0.96 -3.44
CA LYS A 5 -23.04 0.28 -3.58
C LYS A 5 -21.98 1.35 -3.38
N THR A 6 -21.46 1.49 -2.17
CA THR A 6 -20.35 2.39 -1.84
C THR A 6 -19.19 1.96 -2.71
N SER A 7 -18.96 2.73 -3.77
CA SER A 7 -17.84 2.52 -4.65
C SER A 7 -16.59 2.80 -3.82
N PHE A 8 -15.64 1.87 -3.75
CA PHE A 8 -14.39 2.09 -3.04
C PHE A 8 -13.64 3.25 -3.71
N THR A 9 -13.63 4.43 -3.08
CA THR A 9 -13.03 5.65 -3.60
C THR A 9 -11.69 5.95 -2.95
N THR A 10 -10.93 6.87 -3.54
CA THR A 10 -9.69 7.39 -2.96
C THR A 10 -9.92 8.08 -1.61
N GLU A 11 -11.08 8.70 -1.39
CA GLU A 11 -11.42 9.36 -0.12
C GLU A 11 -11.61 8.33 0.98
N THR A 12 -12.39 7.27 0.72
CA THR A 12 -12.54 6.15 1.67
C THR A 12 -11.19 5.48 1.97
N LEU A 13 -10.32 5.34 0.96
CA LEU A 13 -8.96 4.85 1.17
C LEU A 13 -8.16 5.76 2.12
N LEU A 14 -8.21 7.08 1.93
CA LEU A 14 -7.53 8.04 2.81
C LEU A 14 -8.07 7.98 4.24
N GLU A 15 -9.38 7.90 4.42
CA GLU A 15 -10.00 7.78 5.75
C GLU A 15 -9.57 6.50 6.47
N LEU A 16 -9.52 5.38 5.76
CA LEU A 16 -9.06 4.09 6.30
C LEU A 16 -7.57 4.14 6.67
N VAL A 17 -6.74 4.75 5.82
CA VAL A 17 -5.30 4.93 6.05
C VAL A 17 -5.03 5.88 7.23
N GLU A 18 -5.79 6.98 7.36
CA GLU A 18 -5.69 7.89 8.51
C GLU A 18 -6.12 7.22 9.81
N THR A 19 -7.22 6.46 9.79
CA THR A 19 -7.67 5.69 10.95
C THR A 19 -6.59 4.69 11.39
N GLN A 20 -6.00 3.99 10.43
CA GLN A 20 -4.90 3.07 10.71
C GLN A 20 -3.65 3.79 11.22
N ARG A 21 -3.34 5.00 10.71
CA ARG A 21 -2.23 5.83 11.20
C ARG A 21 -2.41 6.22 12.66
N GLN A 22 -3.61 6.64 13.04
CA GLN A 22 -3.96 7.00 14.43
C GLN A 22 -3.72 5.84 15.39
N TRP A 23 -3.98 4.60 14.94
CA TRP A 23 -3.72 3.39 15.72
C TRP A 23 -2.24 3.21 16.10
N PHE A 24 -1.30 3.78 15.34
CA PHE A 24 0.13 3.72 15.65
C PHE A 24 0.65 4.88 16.51
N ILE A 25 -0.20 5.87 16.83
CA ILE A 25 0.19 7.01 17.70
C ILE A 25 0.43 6.52 19.13
N ASP A 26 -0.37 5.54 19.58
CA ASP A 26 -0.15 4.89 20.86
C ASP A 26 0.97 3.86 20.74
N VAL A 27 2.00 4.02 21.56
CA VAL A 27 3.28 3.36 21.38
C VAL A 27 3.14 1.88 21.68
N ASN A 28 3.36 1.05 20.65
CA ASN A 28 3.53 -0.41 20.73
C ASN A 28 2.26 -1.28 20.69
N ILE A 29 1.33 -1.00 19.76
CA ILE A 29 0.26 -1.96 19.48
C ILE A 29 0.79 -3.13 18.62
N PRO A 30 0.74 -4.38 19.12
CA PRO A 30 1.20 -5.53 18.35
C PRO A 30 0.31 -5.77 17.12
N LEU A 31 0.94 -6.00 15.96
CA LEU A 31 0.23 -6.44 14.77
C LEU A 31 -0.31 -7.87 14.99
N SER A 32 -1.58 -8.06 14.68
CA SER A 32 -2.20 -9.38 14.68
C SER A 32 -1.63 -10.26 13.57
N LYS A 33 -1.79 -11.58 13.68
CA LYS A 33 -1.38 -12.51 12.62
C LYS A 33 -2.04 -12.18 11.27
N GLU A 34 -3.29 -11.72 11.30
CA GLU A 34 -4.03 -11.32 10.10
C GLU A 34 -3.40 -10.09 9.42
N HIS A 35 -2.98 -9.10 10.22
CA HIS A 35 -2.27 -7.93 9.72
C HIS A 35 -0.95 -8.32 9.03
N LEU A 36 -0.17 -9.21 9.65
CA LEU A 36 1.09 -9.69 9.08
C LEU A 36 0.88 -10.49 7.78
N ASP A 37 -0.16 -11.32 7.74
CA ASP A 37 -0.52 -12.08 6.53
C ASP A 37 -0.95 -11.15 5.39
N ASN A 38 -1.69 -10.08 5.69
CA ASN A 38 -2.05 -9.07 4.69
C ASN A 38 -0.85 -8.27 4.18
N ILE A 39 0.07 -7.86 5.06
CA ILE A 39 1.33 -7.21 4.64
C ILE A 39 2.09 -8.13 3.69
N LYS A 40 2.24 -9.41 4.06
CA LYS A 40 2.92 -10.40 3.23
C LYS A 40 2.23 -10.57 1.87
N ARG A 41 0.91 -10.70 1.82
CA ARG A 41 0.16 -10.79 0.55
C ARG A 41 0.36 -9.56 -0.34
N CYS A 42 0.32 -8.37 0.24
CA CYS A 42 0.59 -7.13 -0.49
C CYS A 42 2.03 -7.11 -1.02
N SER A 43 2.98 -7.56 -0.20
CA SER A 43 4.39 -7.66 -0.55
C SER A 43 4.65 -8.64 -1.69
N ASP A 44 4.09 -9.85 -1.61
CA ASP A 44 4.12 -10.85 -2.68
C ASP A 44 3.56 -10.29 -4.00
N ILE A 45 2.51 -9.46 -3.93
CA ILE A 45 1.93 -8.83 -5.12
C ILE A 45 2.85 -7.75 -5.70
N VAL A 46 3.55 -6.99 -4.87
CA VAL A 46 4.56 -6.01 -5.33
C VAL A 46 5.78 -6.70 -5.93
N GLY A 47 6.17 -7.86 -5.38
CA GLY A 47 7.26 -8.69 -5.90
C GLY A 47 6.94 -9.39 -7.23
N MET A 48 5.66 -9.42 -7.64
CA MET A 48 5.26 -9.97 -8.93
C MET A 48 5.50 -8.97 -10.06
N ASP A 49 6.04 -9.45 -11.18
CA ASP A 49 6.07 -8.66 -12.41
C ASP A 49 4.64 -8.43 -12.94
N PRO A 50 4.19 -7.17 -13.13
CA PRO A 50 2.84 -6.86 -13.59
C PRO A 50 2.57 -7.31 -15.03
N ASN A 51 3.60 -7.60 -15.84
CA ASN A 51 3.45 -8.14 -17.19
C ASN A 51 3.24 -9.67 -17.19
N ALA A 52 3.67 -10.36 -16.13
CA ALA A 52 3.32 -11.76 -15.87
C ALA A 52 1.83 -11.94 -15.54
N ILE A 53 1.15 -10.90 -15.03
CA ILE A 53 -0.28 -10.92 -14.68
C ILE A 53 -1.14 -10.61 -15.92
N LYS A 54 -1.32 -11.60 -16.81
CA LYS A 54 -2.01 -11.40 -18.10
C LYS A 54 -3.54 -11.40 -18.03
N ARG A 55 -4.16 -12.14 -17.09
CA ARG A 55 -5.63 -12.36 -17.08
C ARG A 55 -6.37 -11.67 -15.93
N ASN A 56 -5.67 -11.22 -14.89
CA ASN A 56 -6.29 -10.62 -13.71
C ASN A 56 -5.99 -9.11 -13.66
N THR A 57 -6.84 -8.32 -14.33
CA THR A 57 -6.70 -6.86 -14.43
C THR A 57 -6.78 -6.16 -13.07
N ILE A 58 -7.61 -6.66 -12.15
CA ILE A 58 -7.72 -6.15 -10.78
C ILE A 58 -6.39 -6.36 -10.04
N LYS A 59 -5.85 -7.57 -10.06
CA LYS A 59 -4.56 -7.87 -9.42
C LYS A 59 -3.41 -7.10 -10.05
N LYS A 60 -3.40 -6.94 -11.38
CA LYS A 60 -2.41 -6.13 -12.11
C LYS A 60 -2.46 -4.67 -11.66
N ARG A 61 -3.66 -4.10 -11.55
CA ARG A 61 -3.86 -2.73 -11.08
C ARG A 61 -3.45 -2.56 -9.63
N ALA A 62 -3.81 -3.50 -8.76
CA ALA A 62 -3.39 -3.51 -7.36
C ALA A 62 -1.86 -3.55 -7.23
N CYS A 63 -1.19 -4.41 -8.00
CA CYS A 63 0.26 -4.48 -8.12
C CYS A 63 0.84 -3.11 -8.51
N GLN A 64 0.34 -2.48 -9.58
CA GLN A 64 0.82 -1.17 -10.00
C GLN A 64 0.64 -0.07 -8.94
N ILE A 65 -0.50 -0.05 -8.24
CA ILE A 65 -0.76 0.94 -7.18
C ILE A 65 0.17 0.69 -5.98
N LEU A 66 0.24 -0.56 -5.50
CA LEU A 66 1.07 -0.93 -4.36
C LEU A 66 2.56 -0.72 -4.63
N SER A 67 3.05 -1.05 -5.82
CA SER A 67 4.45 -0.83 -6.20
C SER A 67 4.79 0.66 -6.25
N GLN A 68 3.89 1.50 -6.77
CA GLN A 68 4.08 2.95 -6.77
C GLN A 68 4.06 3.53 -5.35
N ILE A 69 3.15 3.07 -4.48
CA ILE A 69 3.12 3.49 -3.08
C ILE A 69 4.40 3.04 -2.37
N TRP A 70 4.84 1.80 -2.55
CA TRP A 70 6.07 1.27 -1.96
C TRP A 70 7.30 2.09 -2.35
N ALA A 71 7.43 2.42 -3.65
CA ALA A 71 8.52 3.25 -4.16
C ALA A 71 8.48 4.69 -3.59
N ALA A 72 7.29 5.22 -3.31
CA ALA A 72 7.13 6.59 -2.80
C ALA A 72 7.27 6.68 -1.27
N SER A 73 6.67 5.76 -0.52
CA SER A 73 6.72 5.69 0.95
C SER A 73 6.39 4.27 1.45
N PRO A 74 7.37 3.55 2.02
CA PRO A 74 7.16 2.27 2.70
C PRO A 74 6.13 2.32 3.82
N GLU A 75 6.04 3.45 4.53
CA GLU A 75 5.12 3.64 5.65
C GLU A 75 3.67 3.68 5.17
N VAL A 76 3.41 4.44 4.10
CA VAL A 76 2.10 4.51 3.46
C VAL A 76 1.71 3.14 2.89
N PHE A 77 2.68 2.40 2.33
CA PHE A 77 2.44 1.04 1.86
C PHE A 77 1.94 0.13 2.99
N VAL A 78 2.60 0.14 4.15
CA VAL A 78 2.17 -0.67 5.30
C VAL A 78 0.79 -0.24 5.78
N LEU A 79 0.52 1.06 5.88
CA LEU A 79 -0.81 1.55 6.26
C LEU A 79 -1.88 1.09 5.26
N CYS A 80 -1.61 1.13 3.96
CA CYS A 80 -2.52 0.61 2.93
C CYS A 80 -2.71 -0.90 3.02
N ALA A 81 -1.65 -1.67 3.31
CA ALA A 81 -1.72 -3.12 3.45
C ALA A 81 -2.50 -3.56 4.69
N LEU A 82 -2.48 -2.75 5.75
CA LEU A 82 -3.23 -2.99 6.98
C LEU A 82 -4.71 -2.58 6.86
N SER A 83 -4.96 -1.48 6.17
CA SER A 83 -6.29 -0.88 6.07
C SER A 83 -7.12 -1.42 4.90
N THR A 84 -6.50 -2.14 3.96
CA THR A 84 -7.18 -2.58 2.73
C THR A 84 -6.74 -3.96 2.27
N THR A 85 -7.41 -4.46 1.23
CA THR A 85 -6.97 -5.66 0.50
C THR A 85 -6.52 -5.29 -0.92
N PRO A 86 -5.62 -6.08 -1.53
CA PRO A 86 -5.23 -5.89 -2.92
C PRO A 86 -6.42 -5.86 -3.89
N THR A 87 -7.47 -6.65 -3.62
CA THR A 87 -8.69 -6.65 -4.43
C THR A 87 -9.40 -5.30 -4.37
N SER A 88 -9.56 -4.72 -3.17
CA SER A 88 -10.18 -3.40 -3.01
C SER A 88 -9.36 -2.32 -3.74
N LEU A 89 -8.04 -2.32 -3.59
CA LEU A 89 -7.16 -1.39 -4.31
C LEU A 89 -7.25 -1.56 -5.84
N GLY A 90 -7.33 -2.80 -6.32
CA GLY A 90 -7.45 -3.09 -7.75
C GLY A 90 -8.77 -2.68 -8.38
N THR A 91 -9.84 -2.53 -7.58
CA THR A 91 -11.15 -2.06 -8.05
C THR A 91 -11.28 -0.53 -8.03
N LEU A 92 -10.30 0.17 -7.45
CA LEU A 92 -10.27 1.62 -7.33
C LEU A 92 -10.09 2.25 -8.72
N LYS A 93 -11.15 2.92 -9.20
CA LYS A 93 -11.20 3.48 -10.57
C LYS A 93 -10.33 4.71 -10.77
N SER A 94 -10.06 5.46 -9.71
CA SER A 94 -9.22 6.66 -9.76
C SER A 94 -7.74 6.30 -9.93
N SER A 95 -7.06 7.02 -10.81
CA SER A 95 -5.60 6.98 -11.00
C SER A 95 -4.87 7.87 -10.01
N ASP A 96 -5.57 8.80 -9.36
CA ASP A 96 -5.02 9.83 -8.49
C ASP A 96 -4.86 9.37 -7.03
N CYS A 97 -5.04 8.08 -6.75
CA CYS A 97 -4.94 7.57 -5.39
C CYS A 97 -3.52 7.70 -4.81
N VAL A 98 -2.51 7.31 -5.58
CA VAL A 98 -1.10 7.40 -5.18
C VAL A 98 -0.68 8.85 -4.90
N PRO A 99 -0.85 9.82 -5.82
CA PRO A 99 -0.41 11.19 -5.55
C PRO A 99 -1.16 11.83 -4.39
N LYS A 100 -2.44 11.51 -4.19
CA LYS A 100 -3.21 11.98 -3.03
C LYS A 100 -2.69 11.40 -1.71
N LEU A 101 -2.40 10.10 -1.65
CA LEU A 101 -1.82 9.45 -0.48
C LEU A 101 -0.44 10.01 -0.14
N VAL A 102 0.42 10.19 -1.15
CA VAL A 102 1.77 10.75 -0.96
C VAL A 102 1.69 12.20 -0.47
N THR A 103 0.78 13.00 -1.03
CA THR A 103 0.58 14.40 -0.62
C THR A 103 0.06 14.49 0.81
N TRP A 104 -0.93 13.67 1.17
CA TRP A 104 -1.43 13.57 2.53
C TRP A 104 -0.32 13.16 3.51
N TRP A 105 0.51 12.17 3.16
CA TRP A 105 1.59 11.70 4.02
C TRP A 105 2.62 12.77 4.34
N LYS A 106 2.92 13.67 3.38
CA LYS A 106 3.83 14.80 3.62
C LYS A 106 3.36 15.76 4.71
N THR A 107 2.05 15.84 4.92
CA THR A 107 1.43 16.73 5.92
C THR A 107 0.97 16.01 7.19
N ALA A 108 0.86 14.67 7.14
CA ALA A 108 0.43 13.87 8.26
C ALA A 108 1.54 13.73 9.31
N LEU A 109 1.16 13.55 10.58
CA LEU A 109 2.11 13.21 11.64
C LEU A 109 2.61 11.78 11.42
N HIS A 110 3.93 11.57 11.50
CA HIS A 110 4.55 10.25 11.32
C HIS A 110 4.75 9.60 12.70
N PRO A 111 3.90 8.63 13.12
CA PRO A 111 4.03 8.03 14.42
C PRO A 111 5.24 7.10 14.48
N ASN A 112 6.05 7.24 15.53
CA ASN A 112 7.24 6.39 15.76
C ASN A 112 6.89 4.89 15.80
N GLY A 113 5.68 4.54 16.26
CA GLY A 113 5.19 3.16 16.28
C GLY A 113 5.11 2.52 14.89
N LEU A 114 4.84 3.30 13.85
CA LEU A 114 4.80 2.81 12.47
C LEU A 114 6.21 2.49 11.97
N ALA A 115 7.17 3.40 12.16
CA ALA A 115 8.57 3.15 11.81
C ALA A 115 9.18 1.94 12.56
N ALA A 116 8.82 1.77 13.83
CA ALA A 116 9.18 0.61 14.62
C ALA A 116 8.56 -0.69 14.06
N ALA A 117 7.29 -0.67 13.66
CA ALA A 117 6.63 -1.81 13.05
C ALA A 117 7.28 -2.20 11.71
N LEU A 118 7.63 -1.22 10.86
CA LEU A 118 8.37 -1.46 9.62
C LEU A 118 9.73 -2.13 9.89
N SER A 119 10.48 -1.60 10.86
CA SER A 119 11.79 -2.14 11.21
C SER A 119 11.70 -3.56 11.75
N ARG A 120 10.68 -3.84 12.58
CA ARG A 120 10.44 -5.16 13.18
C ARG A 120 10.00 -6.21 12.18
N HIS A 121 9.26 -5.82 11.14
CA HIS A 121 8.68 -6.72 10.15
C HIS A 121 9.30 -6.56 8.76
N ARG A 122 10.53 -6.06 8.69
CA ARG A 122 11.26 -5.80 7.44
C ARG A 122 11.33 -7.03 6.52
N GLU A 123 11.42 -8.22 7.10
CA GLU A 123 11.43 -9.50 6.37
C GLU A 123 10.14 -9.79 5.57
N LEU A 124 9.02 -9.15 5.92
CA LEU A 124 7.74 -9.30 5.23
C LEU A 124 7.53 -8.25 4.13
N LEU A 125 8.38 -7.21 4.09
CA LEU A 125 8.24 -6.11 3.16
C LEU A 125 8.90 -6.42 1.81
N PRO A 126 8.48 -5.75 0.72
CA PRO A 126 9.08 -5.97 -0.59
C PRO A 126 10.56 -5.57 -0.57
N ASP A 127 11.39 -6.24 -1.37
CA ASP A 127 12.78 -5.82 -1.51
C ASP A 127 12.84 -4.43 -2.16
N GLN A 128 13.57 -3.49 -1.56
CA GLN A 128 13.68 -2.11 -2.05
C GLN A 128 14.29 -2.01 -3.46
N SER A 129 14.95 -3.07 -3.94
CA SER A 129 15.56 -3.11 -5.28
C SER A 129 14.54 -3.00 -6.42
N LEU A 130 13.27 -3.38 -6.19
CA LEU A 130 12.21 -3.28 -7.21
C LEU A 130 11.84 -1.84 -7.60
N GLY A 131 12.19 -0.84 -6.78
CA GLY A 131 11.97 0.58 -7.09
C GLY A 131 12.95 1.17 -8.10
N ASN A 132 14.03 0.46 -8.44
CA ASN A 132 15.12 0.98 -9.29
C ASN A 132 15.14 0.42 -10.72
N LEU A 133 14.14 -0.38 -11.12
CA LEU A 133 14.10 -1.04 -12.43
C LEU A 133 13.66 -0.13 -13.61
N SER A 134 13.61 1.19 -13.42
CA SER A 134 13.29 2.14 -14.50
C SER A 134 14.47 2.99 -15.00
N VAL A 135 15.72 2.66 -14.65
CA VAL A 135 16.91 3.29 -15.28
C VAL A 135 17.76 2.22 -15.96
N ILE A 136 17.16 1.55 -16.94
CA ILE A 136 17.91 0.89 -18.01
C ILE A 136 17.29 1.34 -19.33
N SER A 137 17.71 2.52 -19.78
CA SER A 137 17.67 2.89 -21.19
C SER A 137 18.90 3.75 -21.48
N GLU A 138 19.85 3.10 -22.15
CA GLU A 138 20.67 3.62 -23.24
C GLU A 138 21.50 4.88 -22.98
N SER A 139 22.81 4.70 -22.97
CA SER A 139 23.69 5.51 -23.82
C SER A 139 24.92 4.70 -24.22
N HIS A 140 25.20 4.86 -25.50
CA HIS A 140 26.09 4.16 -26.41
C HIS A 140 27.58 4.33 -26.09
#